data_AF-A0A5N7ZC67-F1
#
_entry.id   AF-A0A5N7ZC67-F1
#
_cell.length_a   1.000
_cell.length_b   1.000
_cell.length_c   1.000
_cell.angle_alpha   90.00
_cell.angle_beta   90.00
_cell.angle_gamma   90.00
#
_symmetry.space_group_name_H-M   'P 1'
#
loop_
_entity.id
_entity.type
_entity.pdbx_description
1 polymer ?
#
loop_
_entity_poly.entity_id
_entity_poly.type
_entity_poly.pdbx_seq_one_letter_code
_entity_poly.pdbx_strand_id
1 'polypeptide(L)'
;KPLTTKTKTMDFSEGGHWHYAMIEPNGTEYWNWMAYQKIKPIDYYTAWDAFANEAGDLNKDLPSSDWLVNFTDKGDNTLVETIVTYKSLSDLETVIQMGMEPGMIATLEKLDELLLILTR
;
A
#
# COMPACT_ATOMS: atom_id res chain seq x y z
N LYS A 1 -18.50 1.15 -3.69
CA LYS A 1 -17.88 1.53 -2.39
C LYS A 1 -16.49 0.94 -2.39
N PRO A 2 -15.45 1.71 -2.01
CA PRO A 2 -14.07 1.27 -2.10
C PRO A 2 -13.82 0.05 -1.22
N LEU A 3 -12.74 -0.67 -1.53
CA LEU A 3 -12.26 -1.82 -0.78
C LEU A 3 -12.09 -1.46 0.70
N THR A 4 -12.38 -2.41 1.60
CA THR A 4 -12.11 -2.25 3.03
C THR A 4 -10.84 -2.99 3.40
N THR A 5 -9.99 -2.38 4.22
CA THR A 5 -8.74 -3.00 4.65
C THR A 5 -8.92 -3.71 5.98
N LYS A 6 -8.46 -4.96 6.07
CA LYS A 6 -8.40 -5.75 7.30
C LYS A 6 -6.94 -6.08 7.58
N THR A 7 -6.43 -5.57 8.69
CA THR A 7 -5.08 -5.89 9.16
C THR A 7 -5.11 -7.18 9.97
N LYS A 8 -4.25 -8.13 9.61
CA LYS A 8 -4.02 -9.35 10.40
C LYS A 8 -2.89 -9.14 11.40
N THR A 9 -1.75 -8.65 10.93
CA THR A 9 -0.61 -8.22 11.76
C THR A 9 0.05 -7.00 11.15
N MET A 10 0.58 -6.12 11.99
CA MET A 10 1.35 -4.96 11.54
C MET A 10 2.46 -4.66 12.53
N ASP A 11 3.69 -4.70 12.04
CA ASP A 11 4.90 -4.26 12.73
C ASP A 11 5.58 -3.20 11.86
N PHE A 12 5.34 -1.93 12.20
CA PHE A 12 5.92 -0.79 11.49
C PHE A 12 7.32 -0.47 12.06
N SER A 13 8.28 -1.32 11.73
CA SER A 13 9.68 -1.18 12.10
C SER A 13 10.57 -1.64 10.93
N GLU A 14 11.86 -1.28 10.94
CA GLU A 14 12.79 -1.77 9.90
C GLU A 14 12.94 -3.29 10.01
N GLY A 15 12.66 -3.99 8.91
CA GLY A 15 12.57 -5.46 8.88
C GLY A 15 11.21 -6.02 9.33
N GLY A 16 10.32 -5.16 9.83
CA GLY A 16 8.92 -5.49 10.14
C GLY A 16 8.07 -5.63 8.87
N HIS A 17 6.79 -5.98 9.06
CA HIS A 17 5.87 -6.17 7.94
C HIS A 17 4.42 -5.86 8.32
N TRP A 18 3.61 -5.63 7.29
CA TRP A 18 2.16 -5.52 7.37
C TRP A 18 1.52 -6.61 6.53
N HIS A 19 0.74 -7.49 7.19
CA HIS A 19 -0.07 -8.51 6.55
C HIS A 19 -1.54 -8.09 6.60
N TYR A 20 -2.11 -7.84 5.42
CA TYR A 20 -3.46 -7.28 5.33
C TYR A 20 -4.23 -7.83 4.13
N ALA A 21 -5.55 -7.76 4.25
CA ALA A 21 -6.48 -8.07 3.17
C ALA A 21 -7.21 -6.80 2.71
N MET A 22 -7.33 -6.65 1.41
CA MET A 22 -8.26 -5.72 0.76
C MET A 22 -9.55 -6.50 0.44
N ILE A 23 -10.68 -6.03 0.96
CA ILE A 23 -11.95 -6.75 0.91
C ILE A 23 -12.92 -6.01 0.00
N GLU A 24 -13.41 -6.72 -1.02
CA GLU A 24 -14.48 -6.26 -1.91
C GLU A 24 -15.86 -6.23 -1.22
N PRO A 25 -16.80 -5.42 -1.73
CA PRO A 25 -18.17 -5.43 -1.23
C PRO A 25 -18.88 -6.79 -1.31
N ASN A 26 -18.43 -7.69 -2.21
CA ASN A 26 -18.94 -9.06 -2.32
C ASN A 26 -18.31 -10.04 -1.31
N GLY A 27 -17.32 -9.60 -0.52
CA GLY A 27 -16.61 -10.41 0.47
C GLY A 27 -15.32 -11.05 -0.03
N THR A 28 -14.92 -10.85 -1.29
CA THR A 28 -13.64 -11.35 -1.82
C THR A 28 -12.47 -10.66 -1.11
N GLU A 29 -11.55 -11.45 -0.57
CA GLU A 29 -10.35 -10.95 0.12
C GLU A 29 -9.10 -11.11 -0.75
N TYR A 30 -8.37 -10.02 -0.97
CA TYR A 30 -7.05 -10.02 -1.60
C TYR A 30 -5.99 -9.77 -0.54
N TRP A 31 -5.20 -10.78 -0.25
CA TRP A 31 -4.17 -10.72 0.77
C TRP A 31 -2.86 -10.17 0.22
N ASN A 32 -2.21 -9.32 1.00
CA ASN A 32 -0.99 -8.60 0.63
C ASN A 32 0.00 -8.62 1.80
N TRP A 33 1.26 -8.49 1.44
CA TRP A 33 2.39 -8.46 2.35
C TRP A 33 3.29 -7.29 2.00
N MET A 34 3.38 -6.32 2.92
CA MET A 34 4.26 -5.18 2.79
C MET A 34 5.38 -5.28 3.83
N ALA A 35 6.60 -5.54 3.37
CA ALA A 35 7.79 -5.63 4.22
C ALA A 35 8.49 -4.27 4.30
N TYR A 36 8.57 -3.67 5.49
CA TYR A 36 9.24 -2.39 5.69
C TYR A 36 10.75 -2.56 5.69
N GLN A 37 11.43 -1.83 4.80
CA GLN A 37 12.87 -1.97 4.59
C GLN A 37 13.67 -0.89 5.32
N LYS A 38 13.27 0.38 5.17
CA LYS A 38 13.90 1.53 5.83
C LYS A 38 12.84 2.49 6.31
N ILE A 39 13.03 3.06 7.49
CA ILE A 39 12.12 4.04 8.07
C ILE A 39 12.95 5.20 8.58
N LYS A 40 12.77 6.36 7.95
CA LYS A 40 13.25 7.62 8.47
C LYS A 40 12.05 8.38 9.03
N PRO A 41 11.90 8.48 10.36
CA PRO A 41 10.72 9.09 10.96
C PRO A 41 10.41 10.46 10.36
N ILE A 42 9.13 10.72 10.10
CA ILE A 42 8.59 11.96 9.51
C ILE A 42 8.93 12.13 8.02
N ASP A 43 10.14 11.76 7.59
CA ASP A 43 10.62 12.06 6.24
C ASP A 43 10.14 11.03 5.20
N TYR A 44 10.46 9.74 5.38
CA TYR A 44 10.10 8.72 4.40
C TYR A 44 10.18 7.30 4.96
N TYR A 45 9.57 6.35 4.26
CA TYR A 45 9.87 4.94 4.41
C TYR A 45 9.97 4.24 3.05
N THR A 46 10.68 3.12 3.02
CA THR A 46 10.68 2.20 1.88
C THR A 46 10.11 0.85 2.29
N ALA A 47 9.42 0.20 1.37
CA ALA A 47 8.84 -1.12 1.60
C ALA A 47 8.90 -1.97 0.34
N TRP A 48 8.86 -3.28 0.50
CA TRP A 48 8.64 -4.24 -0.57
C TRP A 48 7.23 -4.81 -0.46
N ASP A 49 6.43 -4.64 -1.50
CA ASP A 49 5.04 -5.06 -1.57
C ASP A 49 4.88 -6.28 -2.48
N ALA A 50 4.09 -7.24 -2.02
CA ALA A 50 3.78 -8.45 -2.76
C ALA A 50 2.41 -9.02 -2.37
N PHE A 51 1.81 -9.72 -3.32
CA PHE A 51 0.60 -10.50 -3.07
C PHE A 51 0.91 -11.72 -2.21
N ALA A 52 0.01 -12.02 -1.28
CA ALA A 52 0.10 -13.15 -0.38
C ALA A 52 -1.23 -13.89 -0.30
N ASN A 53 -1.25 -15.00 0.43
CA ASN A 53 -2.49 -15.64 0.86
C ASN A 53 -2.81 -15.30 2.33
N GLU A 54 -3.93 -15.81 2.84
CA GLU A 54 -4.33 -15.63 4.25
C GLU A 54 -3.32 -16.23 5.24
N ALA A 55 -2.56 -17.27 4.86
CA ALA A 55 -1.53 -17.87 5.70
C ALA A 55 -0.24 -17.03 5.77
N GLY A 56 -0.08 -16.05 4.87
CA GLY A 56 1.13 -15.23 4.75
C GLY A 56 2.15 -15.79 3.74
N ASP A 57 1.79 -16.81 2.96
CA ASP A 57 2.66 -17.29 1.87
C ASP A 57 2.60 -16.32 0.69
N LEU A 58 3.77 -15.90 0.23
CA LEU A 58 3.93 -14.98 -0.89
C LEU A 58 3.59 -15.68 -2.21
N ASN A 59 2.78 -15.03 -3.03
CA ASN A 59 2.46 -15.49 -4.38
C ASN A 59 3.57 -15.05 -5.34
N LYS A 60 4.44 -16.00 -5.73
CA LYS A 60 5.58 -15.76 -6.62
C LYS A 60 5.20 -15.61 -8.09
N ASP A 61 3.96 -15.95 -8.45
CA ASP A 61 3.46 -15.86 -9.81
C ASP A 61 2.90 -14.45 -10.12
N LEU A 62 2.70 -13.63 -9.09
CA LEU A 62 2.25 -12.25 -9.22
C LEU A 62 3.41 -11.24 -9.08
N PRO A 63 3.31 -10.07 -9.72
CA PRO A 63 4.29 -9.01 -9.57
C PRO A 63 4.51 -8.58 -8.13
N SER A 64 5.74 -8.18 -7.84
CA SER A 64 6.12 -7.50 -6.59
C SER A 64 6.65 -6.11 -6.92
N SER A 65 6.60 -5.19 -5.97
CA SER A 65 7.09 -3.82 -6.17
C SER A 65 7.89 -3.27 -4.99
N ASP A 66 8.82 -2.37 -5.30
CA ASP A 66 9.52 -1.57 -4.30
C ASP A 66 8.84 -0.20 -4.18
N TRP A 67 8.45 0.15 -2.96
CA TRP A 67 7.76 1.39 -2.62
C TRP A 67 8.73 2.34 -1.93
N LEU A 68 8.70 3.61 -2.34
CA LEU A 68 9.24 4.74 -1.60
C LEU A 68 8.09 5.70 -1.35
N VAL A 69 7.79 5.96 -0.07
CA VAL A 69 6.80 6.94 0.34
C VAL A 69 7.50 8.07 1.07
N ASN A 70 7.47 9.24 0.47
CA ASN A 70 8.15 10.43 0.93
C ASN A 70 7.15 11.51 1.35
N PHE A 71 7.43 12.16 2.47
CA PHE A 71 6.64 13.24 3.02
C PHE A 71 7.47 14.52 2.96
N THR A 72 6.96 15.52 2.28
CA THR A 72 7.61 16.83 2.14
C THR A 72 6.75 17.90 2.78
N ASP A 73 7.32 18.61 3.75
CA ASP A 73 6.69 19.77 4.36
C ASP A 73 6.41 20.87 3.32
N LYS A 74 5.17 21.36 3.29
CA LYS A 74 4.68 22.48 2.48
C LYS A 74 3.97 23.52 3.35
N GLY A 75 4.40 23.69 4.60
CA GLY A 75 3.84 24.62 5.57
C GLY A 75 2.57 24.06 6.21
N ASP A 76 1.42 24.66 5.90
CA ASP A 76 0.12 24.19 6.40
C ASP A 76 -0.30 22.84 5.80
N ASN A 77 0.41 22.38 4.76
CA ASN A 77 0.13 21.14 4.04
C ASN A 77 1.36 20.22 3.99
N THR A 78 1.14 18.95 3.66
CA THR A 78 2.21 17.98 3.37
C THR A 78 2.02 17.43 1.96
N LEU A 79 3.08 17.42 1.17
CA LEU A 79 3.12 16.66 -0.09
C LEU A 79 3.56 15.24 0.21
N VAL A 80 2.69 14.27 -0.09
CA VAL A 80 3.02 12.84 -0.01
C VAL A 80 3.28 12.33 -1.43
N GLU A 81 4.47 11.81 -1.68
CA GLU A 81 4.85 11.21 -2.95
C GLU A 81 5.10 9.71 -2.76
N THR A 82 4.38 8.87 -3.52
CA THR A 82 4.54 7.42 -3.50
C THR A 82 5.09 6.97 -4.85
N ILE A 83 6.34 6.50 -4.86
CA ILE A 83 7.00 5.96 -6.03
C ILE A 83 6.96 4.43 -5.92
N VAL A 84 6.27 3.78 -6.86
CA VAL A 84 6.17 2.31 -6.92
C VAL A 84 6.98 1.82 -8.12
N THR A 85 8.00 1.02 -7.84
CA THR A 85 8.93 0.51 -8.86
C THR A 85 8.70 -0.98 -9.09
N TYR A 86 8.47 -1.37 -10.34
CA TYR A 86 8.30 -2.76 -10.78
C TYR A 86 9.56 -3.26 -11.50
N LYS A 87 9.77 -4.59 -11.48
CA LYS A 87 10.97 -5.20 -12.09
C LYS A 87 10.97 -5.15 -13.61
N SER A 88 9.79 -5.13 -14.23
CA SER A 88 9.63 -5.15 -15.68
C SER A 88 8.42 -4.32 -16.12
N LEU A 89 8.37 -3.97 -17.41
CA LEU A 89 7.19 -3.34 -18.01
C LEU A 89 5.97 -4.29 -17.96
N SER A 90 6.18 -5.59 -18.19
CA SER A 90 5.11 -6.59 -18.14
C SER A 90 4.48 -6.69 -16.75
N ASP A 91 5.29 -6.58 -15.70
CA ASP A 91 4.83 -6.56 -14.31
C ASP A 91 3.93 -5.34 -14.06
N LEU A 92 4.38 -4.16 -14.51
CA LEU A 92 3.63 -2.92 -14.42
C LEU A 92 2.30 -2.99 -15.20
N GLU A 93 2.32 -3.49 -16.43
CA GLU A 93 1.10 -3.65 -17.24
C GLU A 93 0.11 -4.61 -16.58
N THR A 94 0.60 -5.69 -15.97
CA THR A 94 -0.22 -6.67 -15.26
C THR A 94 -0.96 -6.02 -14.09
N VAL A 95 -0.28 -5.26 -13.23
CA VAL A 95 -0.93 -4.62 -12.08
C VAL A 95 -1.89 -3.50 -12.49
N ILE A 96 -1.62 -2.80 -13.58
CA ILE A 96 -2.53 -1.81 -14.15
C ILE A 96 -3.83 -2.51 -14.60
N GLN A 97 -3.71 -3.65 -15.30
CA GLN A 97 -4.87 -4.46 -15.70
C GLN A 97 -5.64 -5.02 -14.50
N MET A 98 -4.95 -5.34 -13.40
CA MET A 98 -5.57 -5.76 -12.14
C MET A 98 -6.26 -4.60 -11.39
N GLY A 99 -6.16 -3.36 -11.87
CA GLY A 99 -6.87 -2.20 -11.31
C GLY A 99 -6.09 -1.43 -10.25
N MET A 100 -4.75 -1.48 -10.25
CA MET A 100 -3.91 -0.71 -9.33
C MET A 100 -4.23 0.79 -9.36
N GLU A 101 -4.29 1.40 -10.54
CA GLU A 101 -4.52 2.84 -10.71
C GLU A 101 -5.86 3.32 -10.12
N PRO A 102 -7.02 2.77 -10.51
CA PRO A 102 -8.29 3.16 -9.89
C PRO A 102 -8.35 2.81 -8.40
N GLY A 103 -7.68 1.73 -7.97
CA GLY A 103 -7.58 1.36 -6.55
C GLY A 103 -6.80 2.38 -5.71
N MET A 104 -5.70 2.91 -6.23
CA MET A 104 -4.92 3.97 -5.59
C MET A 104 -5.70 5.28 -5.50
N ILE A 105 -6.38 5.69 -6.57
CA ILE A 105 -7.22 6.89 -6.58
C ILE A 105 -8.29 6.80 -5.49
N ALA A 106 -9.03 5.68 -5.43
CA ALA A 106 -10.07 5.47 -4.42
C ALA A 106 -9.53 5.48 -2.98
N THR A 107 -8.27 5.06 -2.78
CA THR A 107 -7.60 5.11 -1.48
C THR A 107 -7.29 6.56 -1.07
N LEU A 108 -6.83 7.39 -2.00
CA LEU A 108 -6.53 8.80 -1.76
C LEU A 108 -7.81 9.63 -1.55
N GLU A 109 -8.90 9.33 -2.26
CA GLU A 109 -10.22 9.94 -2.00
C GLU A 109 -10.71 9.65 -0.58
N LYS A 110 -10.53 8.40 -0.12
CA LYS A 110 -10.87 8.03 1.26
C LYS A 110 -9.98 8.72 2.30
N LEU A 111 -8.72 8.97 1.97
CA LEU A 111 -7.83 9.75 2.82
C LEU A 111 -8.33 11.20 2.94
N ASP A 112 -8.78 11.81 1.85
CA ASP A 112 -9.36 13.16 1.86
C ASP A 112 -10.59 13.23 2.78
N GLU A 113 -11.52 12.28 2.64
CA GLU A 113 -12.70 12.16 3.53
C GLU A 113 -12.29 11.99 5.01
N LEU A 114 -11.28 11.17 5.28
CA LEU A 114 -10.80 10.90 6.64
C LEU A 114 -10.19 12.16 7.27
N LEU A 115 -9.36 12.90 6.54
CA LEU A 115 -8.66 14.09 7.05
C LEU A 115 -9.63 15.21 7.45
N LEU A 116 -10.82 15.29 6.84
CA LEU A 116 -11.85 16.26 7.21
C LEU A 116 -12.46 16.00 8.60
N ILE A 117 -12.49 14.74 9.04
CA ILE A 117 -13.10 14.34 10.33
C ILE A 117 -12.05 14.00 11.39
N LEU A 118 -10.78 13.84 10.99
CA LEU A 118 -9.69 13.53 11.91
C LEU A 118 -9.34 14.77 12.73
N THR A 119 -9.83 14.84 13.97
CA THR A 119 -9.44 15.87 14.93
C THR A 119 -8.17 15.45 15.66
N ARG A 120 -7.27 16.41 15.88
CA ARG A 120 -5.98 16.20 16.57
C ARG A 120 -6.13 16.05 18.08
#